data_AF-A0A5C8BF06-F1
#
_entry.id   AF-A0A5C8BF06-F1
#
_cell.length_a   1.000
_cell.length_b   1.000
_cell.length_c   1.000
_cell.angle_alpha   90.00
_cell.angle_beta   90.00
_cell.angle_gamma   90.00
#
_symmetry.space_group_name_H-M   'P 1'
#
loop_
_entity.id
_entity.type
_entity.pdbx_description
1 polymer ?
#
loop_
_entity_poly.entity_id
_entity_poly.type
_entity_poly.pdbx_seq_one_letter_code
_entity_poly.pdbx_strand_id
1 'polypeptide(L)'
;MISPKYKNIAYFIVSSFFLSACNGTTNSATTDSPADILDYQHWIENLPTGYTATQGNAYLMQNTDCALFVSIFGSCFGQNPSAPYIIPQPPIVNSYVDPYYATQLETPGPDGSTDIFYRLSNNDALITIISYPPKAAYLGYQSYVFTRESSDYAGITPTRLRVISPDPSRYDIFGSMGNDINNVIVQNQYGISPWGGSVVMYITTSNQDLANALITNAKANGINPNSIFVEPVGSNVITGNDQSADDFITLMRYAVPESVSAASNWESSLSKNVLVYKVSNPAVPVSRYESNQYTAQTVNTDESSLQTALQQLSSLLEDYLKAQVSVVSASAYQTKATTIINPTTHIPESGLVGSSCIYYGTDCEGDNQDTSTYATLTESSVLLGLNEAAFIAGVNHSMPEVNNNHYLSIDIYDASTASGVASASQTNLSSVGFSSGVLDGSAGQVLNNLGIAIPPADTELSANISKLYVTFIARDCNNSMIAAASQFCINLMGASLVPLTSPISIIERSYVMPGFTTGGYNPEMVYPYIIAASHDFITNP
;
A
#
# COMPACT_ATOMS: atom_id res chain seq x y z
N MET A 1 36.09 18.74 -43.88
CA MET A 1 36.94 19.95 -43.76
C MET A 1 36.05 21.19 -43.93
N ILE A 2 35.95 21.99 -42.87
CA ILE A 2 35.67 23.44 -42.82
C ILE A 2 34.26 23.93 -43.27
N SER A 3 33.36 24.11 -42.28
CA SER A 3 32.71 25.37 -41.77
C SER A 3 32.61 26.59 -42.74
N PRO A 4 31.68 27.59 -42.60
CA PRO A 4 31.32 28.21 -41.30
C PRO A 4 29.96 28.94 -41.09
N LYS A 5 29.63 29.12 -39.79
CA LYS A 5 29.11 30.31 -39.04
C LYS A 5 27.86 31.05 -39.57
N TYR A 6 26.90 31.54 -38.76
CA TYR A 6 26.96 32.60 -37.73
C TYR A 6 25.64 32.54 -36.88
N LYS A 7 25.65 32.56 -35.54
CA LYS A 7 25.71 33.69 -34.57
C LYS A 7 24.47 34.62 -34.51
N ASN A 8 23.71 34.43 -33.41
CA ASN A 8 23.08 35.36 -32.44
C ASN A 8 22.71 36.81 -32.85
N ILE A 9 21.55 37.28 -32.36
CA ILE A 9 21.39 38.44 -31.45
C ILE A 9 19.94 38.52 -30.94
N ALA A 10 19.80 38.77 -29.64
CA ALA A 10 18.55 39.03 -28.90
C ALA A 10 18.15 40.52 -28.98
N TYR A 11 16.88 40.87 -28.70
CA TYR A 11 16.49 41.84 -27.65
C TYR A 11 14.96 42.10 -27.61
N PHE A 12 14.51 42.16 -26.36
CA PHE A 12 13.28 42.58 -25.66
C PHE A 12 12.40 43.77 -26.16
N ILE A 13 11.23 43.87 -25.49
CA ILE A 13 10.28 44.99 -25.24
C ILE A 13 8.93 44.79 -25.99
N VAL A 14 7.74 44.50 -25.42
CA VAL A 14 6.95 44.88 -24.21
C VAL A 14 5.88 45.95 -24.49
N SER A 15 4.63 45.60 -24.15
CA SER A 15 3.40 46.42 -23.96
C SER A 15 2.54 46.78 -25.18
N SER A 16 1.21 46.94 -25.15
CA SER A 16 0.06 46.47 -24.35
C SER A 16 -1.19 47.17 -24.96
N PHE A 17 -2.37 46.53 -24.81
CA PHE A 17 -3.74 47.07 -24.72
C PHE A 17 -4.69 47.26 -25.94
N PHE A 18 -5.86 46.57 -25.79
CA PHE A 18 -7.27 46.92 -26.10
C PHE A 18 -7.71 47.11 -27.58
N LEU A 19 -8.86 46.63 -28.09
CA LEU A 19 -10.21 46.32 -27.56
C LEU A 19 -11.01 45.45 -28.58
N SER A 20 -11.96 44.65 -28.07
CA SER A 20 -13.31 44.25 -28.58
C SER A 20 -13.57 43.96 -30.07
N ALA A 21 -14.47 43.07 -30.50
CA ALA A 21 -15.33 42.02 -29.96
C ALA A 21 -16.07 41.44 -31.18
N CYS A 22 -16.40 40.14 -31.21
CA CYS A 22 -17.55 39.63 -31.96
C CYS A 22 -18.02 38.30 -31.36
N ASN A 23 -19.31 38.29 -31.02
CA ASN A 23 -20.08 37.20 -30.43
C ASN A 23 -20.00 35.90 -31.23
N GLY A 24 -19.71 34.80 -30.53
CA GLY A 24 -20.04 33.44 -30.96
C GLY A 24 -20.59 32.69 -29.76
N THR A 25 -21.91 32.50 -29.74
CA THR A 25 -22.62 31.63 -28.80
C THR A 25 -22.02 30.23 -28.85
N THR A 26 -21.30 29.86 -27.80
CA THR A 26 -20.90 28.48 -27.51
C THR A 26 -21.38 28.15 -26.12
N ASN A 27 -22.07 27.01 -26.00
CA ASN A 27 -22.53 26.45 -24.74
C ASN A 27 -21.35 26.40 -23.77
N SER A 28 -21.44 27.17 -22.68
CA SER A 28 -20.55 26.98 -21.54
C SER A 28 -20.87 25.62 -20.94
N ALA A 29 -20.03 24.63 -21.22
CA ALA A 29 -19.72 23.65 -20.19
C ALA A 29 -19.12 24.47 -19.05
N THR A 30 -19.87 24.59 -17.95
CA THR A 30 -19.33 25.09 -16.69
C THR A 30 -18.22 24.14 -16.28
N THR A 31 -16.98 24.50 -16.60
CA THR A 31 -15.82 23.95 -15.91
C THR A 31 -15.91 24.48 -14.49
N ASP A 32 -16.59 23.75 -13.61
CA ASP A 32 -16.54 24.01 -12.18
C ASP A 32 -15.06 24.07 -11.79
N SER A 33 -14.66 25.17 -11.16
CA SER A 33 -13.35 25.26 -10.54
C SER A 33 -13.19 24.08 -9.58
N PRO A 34 -11.99 23.48 -9.44
CA PRO A 34 -11.76 22.49 -8.40
C PRO A 34 -12.23 23.06 -7.05
N ALA A 35 -13.06 22.30 -6.34
CA ALA A 35 -13.53 22.68 -5.02
C ALA A 35 -12.34 22.83 -4.06
N ASP A 36 -12.38 23.83 -3.17
CA ASP A 36 -11.34 24.02 -2.16
C ASP A 36 -11.60 23.08 -0.97
N ILE A 37 -10.55 22.54 -0.36
CA ILE A 37 -10.70 21.71 0.85
C ILE A 37 -11.36 22.50 1.99
N LEU A 38 -11.20 23.83 1.97
CA LEU A 38 -11.87 24.75 2.88
C LEU A 38 -13.39 24.77 2.74
N ASP A 39 -13.94 24.49 1.55
CA ASP A 39 -15.40 24.41 1.37
C ASP A 39 -15.97 23.20 2.11
N TYR A 40 -15.25 22.07 2.07
CA TYR A 40 -15.59 20.85 2.81
C TYR A 40 -15.43 21.03 4.32
N GLN A 41 -14.32 21.65 4.73
CA GLN A 41 -14.09 22.02 6.13
C GLN A 41 -15.20 22.92 6.66
N HIS A 42 -15.55 23.98 5.92
CA HIS A 42 -16.60 24.89 6.32
C HIS A 42 -17.95 24.17 6.44
N TRP A 43 -18.27 23.29 5.50
CA TRP A 43 -19.50 22.49 5.54
C TRP A 43 -19.58 21.61 6.79
N ILE A 44 -18.54 20.81 7.08
CA ILE A 44 -18.58 19.86 8.20
C ILE A 44 -18.62 20.56 9.56
N GLU A 45 -17.95 21.71 9.69
CA GLU A 45 -17.94 22.53 10.90
C GLU A 45 -19.26 23.30 11.11
N ASN A 46 -20.09 23.43 10.07
CA ASN A 46 -21.38 24.11 10.11
C ASN A 46 -22.57 23.16 9.85
N LEU A 47 -22.40 21.86 10.13
CA LEU A 47 -23.50 20.90 10.10
C LEU A 47 -24.66 21.37 10.99
N PRO A 48 -25.92 21.06 10.59
CA PRO A 48 -27.09 21.56 11.30
C PRO A 48 -27.21 20.99 12.72
N THR A 49 -28.07 21.60 13.54
CA THR A 49 -28.35 21.15 14.90
C THR A 49 -28.70 19.65 14.94
N GLY A 50 -28.09 18.93 15.88
CA GLY A 50 -28.22 17.48 16.04
C GLY A 50 -26.97 16.70 15.62
N TYR A 51 -26.13 17.29 14.76
CA TYR A 51 -24.78 16.78 14.51
C TYR A 51 -23.79 17.30 15.54
N THR A 52 -22.85 16.45 15.92
CA THR A 52 -21.59 16.85 16.56
C THR A 52 -20.48 16.48 15.60
N ALA A 53 -19.65 17.44 15.21
CA ALA A 53 -18.44 17.21 14.43
C ALA A 53 -17.24 17.63 15.26
N THR A 54 -16.27 16.75 15.42
CA THR A 54 -15.03 17.05 16.14
C THR A 54 -13.87 16.69 15.24
N GLN A 55 -12.96 17.65 15.04
CA GLN A 55 -11.79 17.46 14.22
C GLN A 55 -10.74 16.64 14.98
N GLY A 56 -10.10 15.71 14.27
CA GLY A 56 -8.93 14.99 14.69
C GLY A 56 -7.72 15.40 13.85
N ASN A 57 -6.77 14.49 13.71
CA ASN A 57 -5.50 14.72 13.01
C ASN A 57 -5.26 13.66 11.93
N ALA A 58 -4.16 13.83 11.19
CA ALA A 58 -3.61 12.80 10.32
C ALA A 58 -2.13 12.61 10.68
N TYR A 59 -1.71 11.37 10.81
CA TYR A 59 -0.33 10.98 11.14
C TYR A 59 0.38 10.48 9.88
N LEU A 60 1.60 10.97 9.63
CA LEU A 60 2.48 10.41 8.60
C LEU A 60 3.48 9.49 9.30
N MET A 61 3.32 8.18 9.13
CA MET A 61 4.15 7.17 9.77
C MET A 61 5.47 6.97 9.01
N GLN A 62 6.53 7.56 9.52
CA GLN A 62 7.88 7.44 8.97
C GLN A 62 8.60 6.22 9.55
N ASN A 63 9.67 5.78 8.90
CA ASN A 63 10.46 4.65 9.38
C ASN A 63 11.07 4.89 10.76
N THR A 64 11.38 6.15 11.08
CA THR A 64 11.91 6.54 12.39
C THR A 64 10.94 6.24 13.52
N ASP A 65 9.65 6.10 13.20
CA ASP A 65 8.60 5.80 14.15
C ASP A 65 8.49 4.29 14.42
N CYS A 66 9.13 3.42 13.62
CA CYS A 66 9.03 1.98 13.79
C CYS A 66 9.42 1.50 15.19
N ALA A 67 10.45 2.09 15.82
CA ALA A 67 10.83 1.70 17.17
C ALA A 67 9.70 1.97 18.20
N LEU A 68 8.99 3.09 18.03
CA LEU A 68 7.83 3.43 18.85
C LEU A 68 6.67 2.47 18.55
N PHE A 69 6.32 2.28 17.28
CA PHE A 69 5.24 1.38 16.88
C PHE A 69 5.47 -0.06 17.34
N VAL A 70 6.68 -0.60 17.19
CA VAL A 70 7.03 -1.92 17.69
C VAL A 70 6.90 -2.01 19.20
N SER A 71 7.23 -0.95 19.93
CA SER A 71 7.10 -0.93 21.39
C SER A 71 5.64 -0.94 21.88
N ILE A 72 4.69 -0.45 21.06
CA ILE A 72 3.27 -0.39 21.41
C ILE A 72 2.53 -1.62 20.85
N PHE A 73 2.82 -2.00 19.60
CA PHE A 73 2.05 -2.96 18.81
C PHE A 73 2.79 -4.28 18.54
N GLY A 74 4.06 -4.38 18.90
CA GLY A 74 4.91 -5.53 18.56
C GLY A 74 5.29 -5.61 17.07
N SER A 75 4.84 -4.66 16.25
CA SER A 75 5.05 -4.63 14.80
C SER A 75 5.09 -3.18 14.27
N CYS A 76 5.75 -2.97 13.14
CA CYS A 76 5.71 -1.72 12.36
C CYS A 76 4.74 -1.82 11.16
N PHE A 77 3.78 -2.76 11.19
CA PHE A 77 2.69 -2.91 10.19
C PHE A 77 3.15 -3.02 8.72
N GLY A 78 4.36 -3.54 8.49
CA GLY A 78 4.94 -3.63 7.15
C GLY A 78 5.06 -2.26 6.47
N GLN A 79 5.33 -1.21 7.25
CA GLN A 79 5.57 0.15 6.75
C GLN A 79 6.67 0.14 5.69
N ASN A 80 6.43 0.82 4.57
CA ASN A 80 7.38 0.87 3.46
C ASN A 80 8.11 2.22 3.46
N PRO A 81 9.45 2.25 3.47
CA PRO A 81 10.25 3.48 3.41
C PRO A 81 9.91 4.40 2.23
N SER A 82 9.57 3.80 1.09
CA SER A 82 9.27 4.50 -0.16
C SER A 82 7.80 4.90 -0.31
N ALA A 83 6.94 4.42 0.60
CA ALA A 83 5.52 4.73 0.65
C ALA A 83 5.01 4.68 2.11
N PRO A 84 5.36 5.69 2.93
CA PRO A 84 4.87 5.84 4.30
C PRO A 84 3.35 5.77 4.39
N TYR A 85 2.83 5.27 5.51
CA TYR A 85 1.38 5.32 5.76
C TYR A 85 0.96 6.73 6.17
N ILE A 86 -0.19 7.16 5.64
CA ILE A 86 -0.96 8.27 6.18
C ILE A 86 -2.11 7.64 6.98
N ILE A 87 -2.21 7.98 8.26
CA ILE A 87 -3.13 7.33 9.19
C ILE A 87 -4.07 8.40 9.76
N PRO A 88 -5.37 8.37 9.41
CA PRO A 88 -6.37 9.19 10.09
C PRO A 88 -6.38 8.94 11.60
N GLN A 89 -6.34 10.02 12.38
CA GLN A 89 -6.39 10.02 13.84
C GLN A 89 -7.66 10.75 14.31
N PRO A 90 -8.82 10.09 14.33
CA PRO A 90 -10.03 10.73 14.83
C PRO A 90 -9.92 11.10 16.32
N PRO A 91 -10.75 12.04 16.78
CA PRO A 91 -10.85 12.32 18.21
C PRO A 91 -11.48 11.13 18.95
N ILE A 92 -10.91 10.81 20.10
CA ILE A 92 -11.37 9.70 20.97
C ILE A 92 -12.37 10.14 22.05
N VAL A 93 -12.87 11.37 21.94
CA VAL A 93 -13.83 11.92 22.91
C VAL A 93 -15.10 11.06 22.91
N ASN A 94 -15.54 10.65 24.10
CA ASN A 94 -16.69 9.77 24.32
C ASN A 94 -16.54 8.33 23.78
N SER A 95 -15.32 7.89 23.48
CA SER A 95 -14.99 6.50 23.20
C SER A 95 -14.09 5.94 24.29
N TYR A 96 -14.24 4.65 24.59
CA TYR A 96 -13.25 3.90 25.34
C TYR A 96 -11.93 3.93 24.57
N VAL A 97 -10.85 4.23 25.29
CA VAL A 97 -9.49 4.19 24.78
C VAL A 97 -8.82 3.02 25.49
N ASP A 98 -8.39 2.04 24.72
CA ASP A 98 -7.68 0.90 25.27
C ASP A 98 -6.34 1.35 25.88
N PRO A 99 -6.10 1.13 27.20
CA PRO A 99 -4.85 1.53 27.83
C PRO A 99 -3.59 0.92 27.19
N TYR A 100 -3.69 -0.22 26.49
CA TYR A 100 -2.57 -0.83 25.76
C TYR A 100 -2.25 -0.09 24.46
N TYR A 101 -3.20 0.67 23.90
CA TYR A 101 -3.04 1.42 22.66
C TYR A 101 -3.12 2.95 22.83
N ALA A 102 -3.41 3.45 24.03
CA ALA A 102 -3.60 4.88 24.36
C ALA A 102 -2.34 5.77 24.23
N THR A 103 -1.27 5.29 23.57
CA THR A 103 -0.06 6.08 23.36
C THR A 103 -0.34 7.19 22.37
N GLN A 104 -0.35 8.43 22.87
CA GLN A 104 -0.57 9.59 22.03
C GLN A 104 0.59 9.78 21.05
N LEU A 105 0.28 9.75 19.76
CA LEU A 105 1.23 10.13 18.71
C LEU A 105 1.09 11.63 18.45
N GLU A 106 2.20 12.36 18.56
CA GLU A 106 2.20 13.82 18.37
C GLU A 106 2.08 14.19 16.89
N THR A 107 1.05 14.96 16.54
CA THR A 107 0.87 15.52 15.18
C THR A 107 0.57 17.00 15.22
N PRO A 108 1.06 17.79 14.25
CA PRO A 108 0.61 19.17 14.08
C PRO A 108 -0.86 19.21 13.65
N GLY A 109 -1.77 19.63 14.53
CA GLY A 109 -3.19 19.82 14.20
C GLY A 109 -3.99 20.40 15.38
N PRO A 110 -5.30 20.66 15.20
CA PRO A 110 -6.10 21.34 16.22
C PRO A 110 -6.19 20.52 17.50
N ASP A 111 -5.95 21.18 18.64
CA ASP A 111 -5.81 20.58 19.96
C ASP A 111 -6.92 19.59 20.32
N GLY A 112 -6.54 18.41 20.83
CA GLY A 112 -7.47 17.38 21.32
C GLY A 112 -6.80 16.02 21.54
N SER A 113 -7.44 15.15 22.33
CA SER A 113 -7.04 13.74 22.45
C SER A 113 -7.49 12.98 21.19
N THR A 114 -6.52 12.51 20.41
CA THR A 114 -6.72 11.72 19.19
C THR A 114 -5.92 10.43 19.29
N ASP A 115 -6.33 9.42 18.53
CA ASP A 115 -5.67 8.11 18.49
C ASP A 115 -5.81 7.52 17.08
N ILE A 116 -4.85 6.70 16.66
CA ILE A 116 -4.93 5.94 15.41
C ILE A 116 -5.88 4.74 15.56
N PHE A 117 -6.11 4.27 16.79
CA PHE A 117 -7.15 3.28 17.10
C PHE A 117 -8.40 3.96 17.59
N TYR A 118 -9.52 3.62 16.99
CA TYR A 118 -10.78 4.28 17.29
C TYR A 118 -11.95 3.33 17.19
N ARG A 119 -13.07 3.74 17.79
CA ARG A 119 -14.33 3.01 17.75
C ARG A 119 -15.43 3.92 17.24
N LEU A 120 -16.36 3.33 16.49
CA LEU A 120 -17.54 4.01 15.98
C LEU A 120 -18.79 3.28 16.48
N SER A 121 -19.70 4.01 17.11
CA SER A 121 -21.07 3.53 17.33
C SER A 121 -21.90 3.61 16.05
N ASN A 122 -23.11 3.08 16.11
CA ASN A 122 -24.09 3.19 15.02
C ASN A 122 -24.56 4.62 14.71
N ASN A 123 -24.19 5.59 15.53
CA ASN A 123 -24.54 7.00 15.31
C ASN A 123 -23.34 7.81 14.83
N ASP A 124 -22.18 7.17 14.64
CA ASP A 124 -20.92 7.82 14.32
C ASP A 124 -20.48 7.53 12.88
N ALA A 125 -19.73 8.47 12.32
CA ALA A 125 -18.98 8.33 11.08
C ALA A 125 -17.57 8.89 11.29
N LEU A 126 -16.57 8.19 10.76
CA LEU A 126 -15.28 8.79 10.46
C LEU A 126 -15.41 9.47 9.10
N ILE A 127 -15.07 10.75 9.03
CA ILE A 127 -14.99 11.50 7.78
C ILE A 127 -13.54 11.89 7.55
N THR A 128 -12.97 11.45 6.43
CA THR A 128 -11.62 11.84 6.00
C THR A 128 -11.73 12.63 4.70
N ILE A 129 -11.26 13.88 4.71
CA ILE A 129 -11.31 14.80 3.58
C ILE A 129 -9.88 15.03 3.12
N ILE A 130 -9.59 14.71 1.87
CA ILE A 130 -8.24 14.82 1.31
C ILE A 130 -8.24 15.75 0.10
N SER A 131 -7.31 16.71 0.10
CA SER A 131 -6.83 17.34 -1.12
C SER A 131 -5.80 16.42 -1.73
N TYR A 132 -6.17 15.74 -2.82
CA TYR A 132 -5.36 14.68 -3.41
C TYR A 132 -3.94 15.16 -3.72
N PRO A 133 -2.92 14.31 -3.44
CA PRO A 133 -1.53 14.68 -3.61
C PRO A 133 -1.16 14.91 -5.08
N PRO A 134 0.06 15.38 -5.36
CA PRO A 134 0.64 15.30 -6.69
C PRO A 134 0.50 13.90 -7.30
N LYS A 135 0.55 13.83 -8.63
CA LYS A 135 0.33 12.58 -9.35
C LYS A 135 1.33 11.50 -8.93
N ALA A 136 0.83 10.30 -8.71
CA ALA A 136 1.61 9.13 -8.32
C ALA A 136 1.07 7.87 -8.99
N ALA A 137 1.71 6.72 -8.73
CA ALA A 137 1.23 5.43 -9.22
C ALA A 137 -0.02 4.96 -8.48
N TYR A 138 -0.12 5.26 -7.18
CA TYR A 138 -1.18 4.72 -6.33
C TYR A 138 -1.50 5.59 -5.11
N LEU A 139 -2.80 5.67 -4.79
CA LEU A 139 -3.31 6.14 -3.51
C LEU A 139 -4.51 5.26 -3.11
N GLY A 140 -4.46 4.68 -1.91
CA GLY A 140 -5.52 3.85 -1.34
C GLY A 140 -6.08 4.39 -0.02
N TYR A 141 -7.29 3.95 0.33
CA TYR A 141 -7.97 4.22 1.59
C TYR A 141 -8.71 2.94 2.03
N GLN A 142 -8.31 2.39 3.18
CA GLN A 142 -8.95 1.21 3.75
C GLN A 142 -8.95 1.27 5.27
N SER A 143 -10.10 0.95 5.85
CA SER A 143 -10.25 0.73 7.29
C SER A 143 -10.31 -0.76 7.62
N TYR A 144 -9.80 -1.13 8.79
CA TYR A 144 -9.65 -2.50 9.27
C TYR A 144 -10.29 -2.64 10.64
N VAL A 145 -10.82 -3.83 10.94
CA VAL A 145 -10.98 -4.29 12.33
C VAL A 145 -9.60 -4.71 12.82
N PHE A 146 -9.04 -3.94 13.75
CA PHE A 146 -7.71 -4.19 14.30
C PHE A 146 -7.73 -5.27 15.37
N THR A 147 -8.56 -5.12 16.40
CA THR A 147 -8.76 -6.14 17.43
C THR A 147 -10.23 -6.31 17.80
N ARG A 148 -10.56 -7.49 18.33
CA ARG A 148 -11.87 -7.82 18.91
C ARG A 148 -11.70 -8.62 20.21
N GLU A 149 -12.67 -8.48 21.11
CA GLU A 149 -12.79 -9.29 22.33
C GLU A 149 -12.64 -10.79 22.03
N SER A 150 -11.73 -11.45 22.74
CA SER A 150 -11.46 -12.88 22.58
C SER A 150 -12.70 -13.75 22.89
N SER A 151 -13.57 -13.26 23.78
CA SER A 151 -14.79 -13.93 24.19
C SER A 151 -15.84 -14.06 23.07
N ASP A 152 -15.83 -13.17 22.07
CA ASP A 152 -16.73 -13.23 20.91
C ASP A 152 -16.44 -14.41 19.99
N TYR A 153 -15.26 -15.02 20.15
CA TYR A 153 -14.83 -16.16 19.37
C TYR A 153 -14.99 -17.50 20.10
N ALA A 154 -15.64 -17.50 21.27
CA ALA A 154 -15.96 -18.70 22.02
C ALA A 154 -16.93 -19.58 21.20
N GLY A 155 -16.54 -20.84 20.95
CA GLY A 155 -17.38 -21.81 20.26
C GLY A 155 -17.37 -21.74 18.73
N ILE A 156 -16.62 -20.82 18.11
CA ILE A 156 -16.43 -20.80 16.65
C ILE A 156 -15.64 -22.04 16.21
N THR A 157 -16.21 -22.77 15.25
CA THR A 157 -15.61 -23.97 14.66
C THR A 157 -15.64 -23.91 13.12
N PRO A 158 -14.59 -24.42 12.44
CA PRO A 158 -13.38 -24.94 13.05
C PRO A 158 -12.51 -23.82 13.64
N THR A 159 -11.76 -24.14 14.68
CA THR A 159 -10.81 -23.17 15.26
C THR A 159 -9.67 -22.94 14.28
N ARG A 160 -9.28 -21.68 14.13
CA ARG A 160 -8.11 -21.23 13.35
C ARG A 160 -7.07 -20.66 14.30
N LEU A 161 -5.86 -20.44 13.79
CA LEU A 161 -4.82 -19.73 14.52
C LEU A 161 -5.34 -18.35 14.95
N ARG A 162 -5.10 -17.99 16.22
CA ARG A 162 -5.48 -16.69 16.79
C ARG A 162 -4.27 -16.09 17.47
N VAL A 163 -4.05 -14.80 17.26
CA VAL A 163 -2.96 -14.05 17.87
C VAL A 163 -3.54 -13.21 18.99
N ILE A 164 -3.05 -13.38 20.22
CA ILE A 164 -3.45 -12.53 21.35
C ILE A 164 -2.79 -11.17 21.15
N SER A 165 -3.57 -10.10 21.23
CA SER A 165 -3.06 -8.75 21.09
C SER A 165 -2.33 -8.29 22.37
N PRO A 166 -1.64 -7.14 22.36
CA PRO A 166 -1.12 -6.52 23.58
C PRO A 166 -2.15 -6.40 24.72
N ASP A 167 -3.44 -6.16 24.41
CA ASP A 167 -4.51 -6.38 25.38
C ASP A 167 -4.84 -7.89 25.44
N PRO A 168 -4.52 -8.58 26.55
CA PRO A 168 -4.71 -10.03 26.65
C PRO A 168 -6.18 -10.48 26.61
N SER A 169 -7.14 -9.55 26.69
CA SER A 169 -8.56 -9.84 26.51
C SER A 169 -9.00 -9.89 25.05
N ARG A 170 -8.14 -9.49 24.10
CA ARG A 170 -8.48 -9.32 22.69
C ARG A 170 -7.57 -10.15 21.78
N TYR A 171 -8.09 -10.47 20.60
CA TYR A 171 -7.29 -11.05 19.52
C TYR A 171 -6.96 -9.98 18.48
N ASP A 172 -5.77 -10.07 17.90
CA ASP A 172 -5.40 -9.38 16.68
C ASP A 172 -6.18 -9.99 15.51
N ILE A 173 -6.87 -9.12 14.79
CA ILE A 173 -7.68 -9.45 13.62
C ILE A 173 -7.06 -8.83 12.38
N PHE A 174 -6.69 -7.54 12.47
CA PHE A 174 -6.20 -6.70 11.39
C PHE A 174 -6.83 -7.01 10.01
N GLY A 175 -8.16 -7.16 9.99
CA GLY A 175 -8.93 -7.60 8.83
C GLY A 175 -9.64 -6.45 8.17
N SER A 176 -9.49 -6.33 6.85
CA SER A 176 -10.15 -5.30 6.05
C SER A 176 -11.66 -5.32 6.28
N MET A 177 -12.29 -4.14 6.33
CA MET A 177 -13.75 -4.06 6.45
C MET A 177 -14.46 -4.22 5.10
N GLY A 178 -13.75 -4.10 3.98
CA GLY A 178 -14.30 -4.24 2.62
C GLY A 178 -13.20 -4.16 1.56
N ASN A 179 -13.58 -3.78 0.34
CA ASN A 179 -12.60 -3.46 -0.71
C ASN A 179 -12.01 -2.06 -0.49
N ASP A 180 -10.72 -1.87 -0.84
CA ASP A 180 -10.04 -0.57 -0.76
C ASP A 180 -10.70 0.43 -1.71
N ILE A 181 -10.71 1.71 -1.32
CA ILE A 181 -11.09 2.82 -2.18
C ILE A 181 -9.83 3.49 -2.76
N ASN A 182 -9.32 2.91 -3.85
CA ASN A 182 -8.11 3.41 -4.50
C ASN A 182 -8.38 4.51 -5.54
N ASN A 183 -7.31 5.14 -6.02
CA ASN A 183 -7.34 6.23 -6.98
C ASN A 183 -8.06 5.89 -8.30
N VAL A 184 -8.14 4.61 -8.70
CA VAL A 184 -8.90 4.21 -9.90
C VAL A 184 -10.40 4.25 -9.63
N ILE A 185 -10.85 3.74 -8.48
CA ILE A 185 -12.25 3.87 -8.03
C ILE A 185 -12.63 5.35 -7.96
N VAL A 186 -11.75 6.16 -7.36
CA VAL A 186 -12.01 7.59 -7.22
C VAL A 186 -12.09 8.27 -8.57
N GLN A 187 -11.15 8.02 -9.48
CA GLN A 187 -11.19 8.57 -10.83
C GLN A 187 -12.47 8.18 -11.58
N ASN A 188 -12.91 6.92 -11.47
CA ASN A 188 -14.09 6.41 -12.17
C ASN A 188 -15.38 7.07 -11.68
N GLN A 189 -15.54 7.23 -10.36
CA GLN A 189 -16.73 7.88 -9.80
C GLN A 189 -16.71 9.40 -10.00
N TYR A 190 -15.55 10.03 -9.77
CA TYR A 190 -15.41 11.49 -9.88
C TYR A 190 -15.53 11.93 -11.36
N GLY A 191 -15.07 11.11 -12.30
CA GLY A 191 -15.09 11.38 -13.74
C GLY A 191 -13.96 12.30 -14.22
N ILE A 192 -13.04 12.65 -13.33
CA ILE A 192 -11.81 13.41 -13.60
C ILE A 192 -10.63 12.75 -12.90
N SER A 193 -9.41 13.08 -13.32
CA SER A 193 -8.21 12.70 -12.58
C SER A 193 -8.26 13.27 -11.16
N PRO A 194 -8.12 12.46 -10.10
CA PRO A 194 -8.23 12.98 -8.74
C PRO A 194 -6.94 13.69 -8.29
N TRP A 195 -5.80 13.37 -8.90
CA TRP A 195 -4.49 13.95 -8.57
C TRP A 195 -4.42 15.48 -8.69
N GLY A 196 -3.48 16.08 -7.96
CA GLY A 196 -3.12 17.49 -8.12
C GLY A 196 -4.09 18.46 -7.45
N GLY A 197 -4.65 18.08 -6.30
CA GLY A 197 -5.46 18.95 -5.45
C GLY A 197 -6.97 18.82 -5.62
N SER A 198 -7.48 17.82 -6.36
CA SER A 198 -8.92 17.54 -6.31
C SER A 198 -9.31 17.09 -4.90
N VAL A 199 -10.44 17.57 -4.39
CA VAL A 199 -10.87 17.26 -3.03
C VAL A 199 -11.83 16.07 -3.04
N VAL A 200 -11.55 15.09 -2.18
CA VAL A 200 -12.33 13.86 -2.03
C VAL A 200 -12.65 13.64 -0.56
N MET A 201 -13.85 13.16 -0.28
CA MET A 201 -14.32 12.86 1.07
C MET A 201 -14.68 11.39 1.19
N TYR A 202 -14.11 10.70 2.17
CA TYR A 202 -14.47 9.36 2.59
C TYR A 202 -15.36 9.42 3.82
N ILE A 203 -16.44 8.65 3.83
CA ILE A 203 -17.36 8.47 4.97
C ILE A 203 -17.34 6.99 5.37
N THR A 204 -16.68 6.67 6.49
CA THR A 204 -16.67 5.33 7.07
C THR A 204 -17.69 5.27 8.20
N THR A 205 -18.77 4.52 8.00
CA THR A 205 -19.85 4.39 9.00
C THR A 205 -20.61 3.09 8.85
N SER A 206 -21.20 2.60 9.95
CA SER A 206 -22.09 1.45 9.92
C SER A 206 -23.53 1.81 9.57
N ASN A 207 -23.86 3.11 9.57
CA ASN A 207 -25.23 3.58 9.43
C ASN A 207 -25.47 4.23 8.06
N GLN A 208 -26.21 3.51 7.23
CA GLN A 208 -26.57 3.92 5.87
C GLN A 208 -27.39 5.21 5.84
N ASP A 209 -28.29 5.40 6.80
CA ASP A 209 -29.11 6.61 6.86
C ASP A 209 -28.28 7.84 7.25
N LEU A 210 -27.27 7.66 8.11
CA LEU A 210 -26.31 8.71 8.44
C LEU A 210 -25.47 9.11 7.24
N ALA A 211 -24.91 8.14 6.50
CA ALA A 211 -24.16 8.42 5.27
C ALA A 211 -25.02 9.18 4.25
N ASN A 212 -26.24 8.72 4.01
CA ASN A 212 -27.18 9.37 3.08
C ASN A 212 -27.54 10.80 3.51
N ALA A 213 -27.75 11.02 4.81
CA ALA A 213 -28.07 12.34 5.36
C ALA A 213 -26.88 13.31 5.21
N LEU A 214 -25.65 12.85 5.49
CA LEU A 214 -24.43 13.63 5.29
C LEU A 214 -24.23 13.99 3.81
N ILE A 215 -24.35 13.02 2.90
CA ILE A 215 -24.22 13.25 1.44
C ILE A 215 -25.28 14.25 0.95
N THR A 216 -26.52 14.10 1.39
CA THR A 216 -27.61 15.00 1.01
C THR A 216 -27.34 16.43 1.48
N ASN A 217 -26.84 16.58 2.72
CA ASN A 217 -26.50 17.88 3.28
C ASN A 217 -25.26 18.50 2.58
N ALA A 218 -24.22 17.72 2.31
CA ALA A 218 -23.04 18.14 1.57
C ALA A 218 -23.42 18.68 0.19
N LYS A 219 -24.23 17.92 -0.55
CA LYS A 219 -24.75 18.32 -1.86
C LYS A 219 -25.55 19.61 -1.81
N ALA A 220 -26.39 19.78 -0.78
CA ALA A 220 -27.16 21.01 -0.60
C ALA A 220 -26.26 22.25 -0.33
N ASN A 221 -25.03 22.04 0.14
CA ASN A 221 -24.02 23.07 0.36
C ASN A 221 -22.98 23.16 -0.78
N GLY A 222 -23.28 22.59 -1.95
CA GLY A 222 -22.46 22.74 -3.15
C GLY A 222 -21.29 21.75 -3.27
N ILE A 223 -21.14 20.81 -2.33
CA ILE A 223 -20.16 19.72 -2.49
C ILE A 223 -20.61 18.77 -3.59
N ASN A 224 -19.70 18.44 -4.50
CA ASN A 224 -19.98 17.49 -5.56
C ASN A 224 -20.22 16.09 -4.97
N PRO A 225 -21.40 15.46 -5.18
CA PRO A 225 -21.64 14.11 -4.65
C PRO A 225 -20.69 13.04 -5.23
N ASN A 226 -20.12 13.26 -6.42
CA ASN A 226 -19.23 12.29 -7.05
C ASN A 226 -17.84 12.23 -6.40
N SER A 227 -17.46 13.25 -5.62
CA SER A 227 -16.22 13.24 -4.81
C SER A 227 -16.43 12.69 -3.40
N ILE A 228 -17.63 12.16 -3.09
CA ILE A 228 -17.93 11.55 -1.80
C ILE A 228 -17.99 10.03 -1.95
N PHE A 229 -17.22 9.32 -1.13
CA PHE A 229 -17.11 7.86 -1.15
C PHE A 229 -17.52 7.32 0.21
N VAL A 230 -18.39 6.32 0.22
CA VAL A 230 -18.82 5.66 1.45
C VAL A 230 -18.06 4.35 1.58
N GLU A 231 -17.35 4.19 2.70
CA GLU A 231 -16.80 2.92 3.13
C GLU A 231 -17.77 2.30 4.16
N PRO A 232 -18.62 1.35 3.76
CA PRO A 232 -19.60 0.77 4.66
C PRO A 232 -18.91 -0.05 5.77
N VAL A 233 -19.29 0.14 7.02
CA VAL A 233 -18.95 -0.78 8.11
C VAL A 233 -20.05 -1.83 8.21
N GLY A 234 -19.75 -3.05 7.73
CA GLY A 234 -20.72 -4.13 7.57
C GLY A 234 -21.31 -4.67 8.87
N SER A 235 -22.33 -5.53 8.75
CA SER A 235 -23.00 -6.17 9.89
C SER A 235 -22.15 -7.19 10.64
N ASN A 236 -21.03 -7.63 10.07
CA ASN A 236 -20.03 -8.52 10.70
C ASN A 236 -19.11 -7.80 11.71
N VAL A 237 -19.26 -6.48 11.87
CA VAL A 237 -18.45 -5.63 12.74
C VAL A 237 -19.25 -5.20 13.98
N ILE A 238 -18.64 -5.33 15.17
CA ILE A 238 -19.23 -4.95 16.46
C ILE A 238 -18.94 -3.48 16.71
N THR A 239 -19.93 -2.65 16.40
CA THR A 239 -19.85 -1.19 16.55
C THR A 239 -20.25 -0.75 17.95
N GLY A 240 -19.58 0.26 18.49
CA GLY A 240 -19.89 0.86 19.77
C GLY A 240 -18.82 1.86 20.16
N ASN A 241 -18.98 2.48 21.32
CA ASN A 241 -17.97 3.37 21.90
C ASN A 241 -17.46 2.83 23.25
N ASP A 242 -17.91 1.66 23.70
CA ASP A 242 -17.49 1.03 24.95
C ASP A 242 -16.43 -0.05 24.72
N GLN A 243 -15.96 -0.67 25.81
CA GLN A 243 -14.88 -1.66 25.81
C GLN A 243 -15.16 -2.88 24.91
N SER A 244 -16.42 -3.28 24.75
CA SER A 244 -16.80 -4.50 24.02
C SER A 244 -16.79 -4.34 22.49
N ALA A 245 -16.75 -3.10 21.99
CA ALA A 245 -16.72 -2.84 20.55
C ALA A 245 -15.36 -3.16 19.93
N ASP A 246 -15.36 -3.36 18.61
CA ASP A 246 -14.15 -3.53 17.81
C ASP A 246 -13.29 -2.27 17.80
N ASP A 247 -11.98 -2.45 17.79
CA ASP A 247 -11.03 -1.38 17.50
C ASP A 247 -10.80 -1.29 16.00
N PHE A 248 -10.87 -0.09 15.45
CA PHE A 248 -10.58 0.19 14.05
C PHE A 248 -9.27 0.93 13.88
N ILE A 249 -8.65 0.73 12.73
CA ILE A 249 -7.58 1.56 12.19
C ILE A 249 -7.85 1.84 10.72
N THR A 250 -7.57 3.05 10.26
CA THR A 250 -7.60 3.39 8.83
C THR A 250 -6.19 3.63 8.34
N LEU A 251 -5.83 3.00 7.22
CA LEU A 251 -4.55 3.21 6.57
C LEU A 251 -4.78 3.77 5.17
N MET A 252 -4.02 4.81 4.85
CA MET A 252 -3.90 5.33 3.49
C MET A 252 -2.45 5.14 3.04
N ARG A 253 -2.29 4.74 1.79
CA ARG A 253 -0.97 4.52 1.18
C ARG A 253 -0.84 5.36 -0.07
N TYR A 254 0.05 6.34 -0.04
CA TYR A 254 0.47 7.14 -1.19
C TYR A 254 1.82 6.61 -1.68
N ALA A 255 1.86 6.05 -2.90
CA ALA A 255 3.04 5.34 -3.36
C ALA A 255 3.51 5.85 -4.73
N VAL A 256 4.84 6.00 -4.83
CA VAL A 256 5.55 6.24 -6.09
C VAL A 256 5.10 7.54 -6.78
N PRO A 257 5.41 8.70 -6.16
CA PRO A 257 5.09 10.01 -6.73
C PRO A 257 5.93 10.32 -7.97
N GLU A 258 5.33 11.02 -8.94
CA GLU A 258 6.03 11.54 -10.13
C GLU A 258 7.17 12.50 -9.76
N SER A 259 6.98 13.26 -8.68
CA SER A 259 7.97 14.18 -8.15
C SER A 259 8.09 14.01 -6.64
N VAL A 260 9.23 13.48 -6.21
CA VAL A 260 9.58 13.32 -4.78
C VAL A 260 9.50 14.67 -4.06
N SER A 261 9.99 15.76 -4.68
CA SER A 261 9.95 17.08 -4.03
C SER A 261 8.52 17.62 -3.89
N ALA A 262 7.64 17.39 -4.87
CA ALA A 262 6.24 17.79 -4.76
C ALA A 262 5.50 16.96 -3.70
N ALA A 263 5.76 15.65 -3.66
CA ALA A 263 5.25 14.75 -2.63
C ALA A 263 5.67 15.19 -1.23
N SER A 264 6.97 15.40 -0.98
CA SER A 264 7.47 15.85 0.32
C SER A 264 6.89 17.20 0.74
N ASN A 265 6.66 18.12 -0.21
CA ASN A 265 5.99 19.39 0.09
C ASN A 265 4.52 19.16 0.53
N TRP A 266 3.80 18.28 -0.15
CA TRP A 266 2.42 17.92 0.21
C TRP A 266 2.37 17.23 1.59
N GLU A 267 3.25 16.27 1.84
CA GLU A 267 3.39 15.55 3.11
C GLU A 267 3.76 16.47 4.28
N SER A 268 4.67 17.44 4.06
CA SER A 268 5.02 18.43 5.09
C SER A 268 3.87 19.35 5.50
N SER A 269 2.80 19.39 4.69
CA SER A 269 1.58 20.15 4.93
C SER A 269 0.38 19.23 5.20
N LEU A 270 0.62 18.00 5.68
CA LEU A 270 -0.40 16.95 5.80
C LEU A 270 -1.67 17.43 6.51
N SER A 271 -1.57 18.13 7.63
CA SER A 271 -2.74 18.58 8.41
C SER A 271 -3.62 19.61 7.72
N LYS A 272 -3.14 20.21 6.62
CA LYS A 272 -3.94 21.07 5.73
C LYS A 272 -4.50 20.30 4.54
N ASN A 273 -3.85 19.20 4.17
CA ASN A 273 -4.19 18.40 3.00
C ASN A 273 -5.10 17.21 3.34
N VAL A 274 -5.11 16.77 4.61
CA VAL A 274 -5.91 15.66 5.11
C VAL A 274 -6.58 16.12 6.40
N LEU A 275 -7.90 16.31 6.33
CA LEU A 275 -8.73 16.66 7.48
C LEU A 275 -9.50 15.42 7.92
N VAL A 276 -9.54 15.18 9.22
CA VAL A 276 -10.19 14.02 9.81
C VAL A 276 -11.21 14.49 10.82
N TYR A 277 -12.42 13.94 10.78
CA TYR A 277 -13.49 14.28 11.70
C TYR A 277 -14.19 13.02 12.20
N LYS A 278 -14.56 13.01 13.48
CA LYS A 278 -15.62 12.14 13.98
C LYS A 278 -16.91 12.94 13.97
N VAL A 279 -17.92 12.43 13.26
CA VAL A 279 -19.25 13.04 13.17
C VAL A 279 -20.28 12.12 13.77
N SER A 280 -21.09 12.64 14.69
CA SER A 280 -22.14 11.89 15.38
C SER A 280 -23.50 12.56 15.20
N ASN A 281 -24.55 11.77 14.95
CA ASN A 281 -25.92 12.25 15.03
C ASN A 281 -26.87 11.15 15.54
N PRO A 282 -27.23 11.15 16.84
CA PRO A 282 -28.09 10.13 17.43
C PRO A 282 -29.57 10.27 17.04
N ALA A 283 -29.96 11.34 16.36
CA ALA A 283 -31.34 11.54 15.89
C ALA A 283 -31.59 10.88 14.52
N VAL A 284 -30.54 10.52 13.78
CA VAL A 284 -30.68 9.79 12.52
C VAL A 284 -30.98 8.32 12.83
N PRO A 285 -32.01 7.71 12.22
CA PRO A 285 -32.29 6.28 12.39
C PRO A 285 -31.07 5.42 12.07
N VAL A 286 -30.96 4.26 12.71
CA VAL A 286 -29.89 3.31 12.45
C VAL A 286 -30.36 2.30 11.42
N SER A 287 -29.76 2.34 10.23
CA SER A 287 -29.88 1.30 9.20
C SER A 287 -28.49 0.72 8.92
N ARG A 288 -28.27 -0.57 9.25
CA ARG A 288 -26.97 -1.22 9.08
C ARG A 288 -26.77 -1.70 7.65
N TYR A 289 -25.55 -1.55 7.15
CA TYR A 289 -25.11 -2.26 5.96
C TYR A 289 -25.05 -3.77 6.22
N GLU A 290 -25.34 -4.56 5.18
CA GLU A 290 -25.01 -5.98 5.18
C GLU A 290 -23.50 -6.20 5.27
N SER A 291 -23.09 -7.44 5.55
CA SER A 291 -21.67 -7.78 5.55
C SER A 291 -21.08 -7.57 4.15
N ASN A 292 -19.98 -6.82 4.08
CA ASN A 292 -19.38 -6.43 2.82
C ASN A 292 -18.92 -7.65 2.01
N GLN A 293 -19.10 -7.55 0.70
CA GLN A 293 -18.63 -8.55 -0.26
C GLN A 293 -17.35 -8.05 -0.93
N TYR A 294 -16.43 -8.97 -1.16
CA TYR A 294 -15.14 -8.68 -1.75
C TYR A 294 -15.19 -8.92 -3.24
N THR A 295 -14.54 -8.03 -3.99
CA THR A 295 -14.46 -8.18 -5.44
C THR A 295 -13.51 -9.31 -5.77
N ALA A 296 -13.95 -10.26 -6.57
CA ALA A 296 -13.07 -11.35 -7.02
C ALA A 296 -11.90 -10.77 -7.82
N GLN A 297 -10.69 -11.19 -7.48
CA GLN A 297 -9.50 -10.87 -8.26
C GLN A 297 -9.51 -11.64 -9.58
N THR A 298 -8.94 -11.05 -10.63
CA THR A 298 -8.73 -11.66 -11.95
C THR A 298 -7.32 -11.33 -12.45
N VAL A 299 -6.90 -11.85 -13.60
CA VAL A 299 -5.70 -11.37 -14.32
C VAL A 299 -6.07 -10.96 -15.74
N ASN A 300 -5.28 -10.08 -16.35
CA ASN A 300 -5.37 -9.77 -17.78
C ASN A 300 -4.66 -10.85 -18.62
N THR A 301 -3.57 -11.41 -18.08
CA THR A 301 -2.77 -12.45 -18.75
C THR A 301 -2.42 -13.55 -17.75
N ASP A 302 -2.65 -14.81 -18.12
CA ASP A 302 -2.14 -15.96 -17.36
C ASP A 302 -0.62 -16.07 -17.54
N GLU A 303 0.10 -15.97 -16.44
CA GLU A 303 1.56 -15.92 -16.42
C GLU A 303 2.21 -17.31 -16.41
N SER A 304 1.45 -18.39 -16.29
CA SER A 304 1.97 -19.77 -16.16
C SER A 304 2.94 -20.16 -17.28
N SER A 305 2.79 -19.60 -18.47
CA SER A 305 3.71 -19.76 -19.59
C SER A 305 5.14 -19.23 -19.34
N LEU A 306 5.32 -18.31 -18.38
CA LEU A 306 6.60 -17.72 -18.00
C LEU A 306 7.35 -18.54 -16.94
N GLN A 307 6.70 -19.54 -16.33
CA GLN A 307 7.26 -20.33 -15.23
C GLN A 307 8.55 -21.05 -15.61
N THR A 308 8.61 -21.64 -16.81
CA THR A 308 9.81 -22.34 -17.31
C THR A 308 10.98 -21.37 -17.52
N ALA A 309 10.72 -20.22 -18.12
CA ALA A 309 11.74 -19.19 -18.33
C ALA A 309 12.29 -18.67 -17.00
N LEU A 310 11.41 -18.45 -16.01
CA LEU A 310 11.82 -18.02 -14.67
C LEU A 310 12.65 -19.09 -13.94
N GLN A 311 12.28 -20.36 -14.06
CA GLN A 311 13.07 -21.48 -13.52
C GLN A 311 14.47 -21.54 -14.13
N GLN A 312 14.59 -21.41 -15.45
CA GLN A 312 15.87 -21.37 -16.15
C GLN A 312 16.72 -20.18 -15.67
N LEU A 313 16.13 -18.99 -15.54
CA LEU A 313 16.81 -17.80 -15.01
C LEU A 313 17.32 -18.02 -13.58
N SER A 314 16.47 -18.55 -12.70
CA SER A 314 16.83 -18.82 -11.31
C SER A 314 18.00 -19.82 -11.19
N SER A 315 18.02 -20.84 -12.07
CA SER A 315 19.09 -21.84 -12.10
C SER A 315 20.44 -21.23 -12.50
N LEU A 316 20.45 -20.33 -13.50
CA LEU A 316 21.66 -19.62 -13.92
C LEU A 316 22.22 -18.71 -12.80
N LEU A 317 21.34 -18.04 -12.06
CA LEU A 317 21.74 -17.21 -10.92
C LEU A 317 22.27 -18.06 -9.76
N GLU A 318 21.66 -19.22 -9.50
CA GLU A 318 22.12 -20.16 -8.49
C GLU A 318 23.51 -20.72 -8.83
N ASP A 319 23.74 -21.13 -10.07
CA ASP A 319 25.03 -21.62 -10.55
C ASP A 319 26.11 -20.52 -10.48
N TYR A 320 25.75 -19.28 -10.82
CA TYR A 320 26.64 -18.13 -10.66
C TYR A 320 27.09 -17.94 -9.20
N LEU A 321 26.16 -18.05 -8.25
CA LEU A 321 26.47 -17.95 -6.82
C LEU A 321 27.36 -19.10 -6.34
N LYS A 322 27.07 -20.34 -6.75
CA LYS A 322 27.88 -21.53 -6.41
C LYS A 322 29.33 -21.42 -6.92
N ALA A 323 29.56 -20.71 -8.01
CA ALA A 323 30.89 -20.50 -8.57
C ALA A 323 31.72 -19.47 -7.77
N GLN A 324 31.12 -18.71 -6.85
CA GLN A 324 31.83 -17.69 -6.07
C GLN A 324 32.63 -18.31 -4.92
N VAL A 325 33.91 -17.98 -4.84
CA VAL A 325 34.90 -18.59 -3.92
C VAL A 325 34.53 -18.44 -2.43
N SER A 326 33.74 -17.43 -2.08
CA SER A 326 33.33 -17.13 -0.71
C SER A 326 31.99 -17.75 -0.28
N VAL A 327 31.36 -18.56 -1.14
CA VAL A 327 30.04 -19.13 -0.88
C VAL A 327 30.15 -20.60 -0.46
N VAL A 328 29.58 -20.95 0.70
CA VAL A 328 29.53 -22.34 1.19
C VAL A 328 28.42 -23.13 0.50
N SER A 329 27.26 -22.51 0.31
CA SER A 329 26.13 -23.07 -0.43
C SER A 329 25.26 -21.96 -1.01
N ALA A 330 24.56 -22.26 -2.10
CA ALA A 330 23.50 -21.41 -2.63
C ALA A 330 22.28 -22.27 -2.97
N SER A 331 21.09 -21.69 -2.83
CA SER A 331 19.83 -22.38 -3.13
C SER A 331 18.81 -21.39 -3.67
N ALA A 332 18.05 -21.84 -4.66
CA ALA A 332 16.89 -21.13 -5.18
C ALA A 332 15.62 -21.61 -4.47
N TYR A 333 14.80 -20.67 -4.04
CA TYR A 333 13.54 -20.92 -3.38
C TYR A 333 12.44 -20.13 -4.08
N GLN A 334 11.42 -20.82 -4.61
CA GLN A 334 10.26 -20.15 -5.19
C GLN A 334 9.30 -19.75 -4.07
N THR A 335 8.92 -18.47 -4.05
CA THR A 335 7.92 -17.98 -3.09
C THR A 335 6.56 -18.61 -3.34
N LYS A 336 5.69 -18.55 -2.33
CA LYS A 336 4.36 -19.14 -2.36
C LYS A 336 3.31 -18.10 -2.03
N ALA A 337 2.06 -18.42 -2.37
CA ALA A 337 0.90 -17.66 -1.96
C ALA A 337 0.84 -17.52 -0.43
N THR A 338 0.26 -16.42 0.00
CA THR A 338 0.12 -16.03 1.41
C THR A 338 -0.87 -16.88 2.20
N THR A 339 -1.74 -17.64 1.53
CA THR A 339 -2.69 -18.54 2.18
C THR A 339 -2.00 -19.83 2.61
N ILE A 340 -1.65 -19.93 3.89
CA ILE A 340 -1.10 -21.16 4.49
C ILE A 340 -2.25 -22.04 4.95
N ILE A 341 -2.23 -23.31 4.53
CA ILE A 341 -3.23 -24.32 4.91
C ILE A 341 -2.56 -25.31 5.86
N ASN A 342 -3.19 -25.54 7.01
CA ASN A 342 -2.75 -26.56 7.95
C ASN A 342 -2.78 -27.94 7.27
N PRO A 343 -1.64 -28.65 7.16
CA PRO A 343 -1.57 -29.91 6.40
C PRO A 343 -2.35 -31.06 7.06
N THR A 344 -2.66 -30.97 8.35
CA THR A 344 -3.41 -32.00 9.08
C THR A 344 -4.91 -31.73 9.00
N THR A 345 -5.33 -30.51 9.32
CA THR A 345 -6.76 -30.17 9.42
C THR A 345 -7.35 -29.67 8.11
N HIS A 346 -6.51 -29.33 7.12
CA HIS A 346 -6.89 -28.71 5.85
C HIS A 346 -7.64 -27.37 6.02
N ILE A 347 -7.41 -26.69 7.15
CA ILE A 347 -7.99 -25.38 7.44
C ILE A 347 -6.99 -24.29 7.06
N PRO A 348 -7.39 -23.23 6.34
CA PRO A 348 -6.55 -22.06 6.12
C PRO A 348 -6.27 -21.32 7.44
N GLU A 349 -5.00 -21.02 7.70
CA GLU A 349 -4.53 -20.37 8.94
C GLU A 349 -4.01 -18.93 8.71
N SER A 350 -3.68 -18.56 7.47
CA SER A 350 -3.25 -17.20 7.08
C SER A 350 -3.70 -16.87 5.65
N GLY A 351 -3.40 -15.66 5.17
CA GLY A 351 -3.68 -15.22 3.80
C GLY A 351 -5.17 -15.27 3.46
N LEU A 352 -5.99 -14.89 4.44
CA LEU A 352 -7.43 -14.80 4.36
C LEU A 352 -7.84 -13.37 3.99
N VAL A 353 -9.11 -13.22 3.63
CA VAL A 353 -9.73 -11.91 3.44
C VAL A 353 -10.41 -11.44 4.72
N GLY A 354 -10.49 -10.13 4.94
CA GLY A 354 -10.94 -9.50 6.19
C GLY A 354 -12.24 -10.08 6.74
N SER A 355 -13.28 -10.29 5.93
CA SER A 355 -14.52 -10.94 6.39
C SER A 355 -14.32 -12.32 7.04
N SER A 356 -13.39 -13.12 6.51
CA SER A 356 -13.05 -14.42 7.08
C SER A 356 -12.31 -14.26 8.41
N CYS A 357 -11.33 -13.36 8.47
CA CYS A 357 -10.57 -13.07 9.69
C CYS A 357 -11.46 -12.55 10.83
N ILE A 358 -12.32 -11.58 10.51
CA ILE A 358 -13.30 -11.01 11.43
C ILE A 358 -14.23 -12.09 11.98
N TYR A 359 -14.63 -13.08 11.16
CA TYR A 359 -15.48 -14.18 11.60
C TYR A 359 -14.74 -15.21 12.48
N TYR A 360 -13.53 -15.62 12.10
CA TYR A 360 -12.82 -16.71 12.78
C TYR A 360 -11.93 -16.27 13.95
N GLY A 361 -11.62 -14.98 14.05
CA GLY A 361 -10.72 -14.44 15.07
C GLY A 361 -9.25 -14.66 14.73
N THR A 362 -8.94 -14.63 13.44
CA THR A 362 -7.59 -14.87 12.90
C THR A 362 -7.04 -13.56 12.38
N ASP A 363 -5.73 -13.37 12.53
CA ASP A 363 -5.03 -12.21 12.00
C ASP A 363 -4.97 -12.29 10.46
N CYS A 364 -5.36 -11.20 9.80
CA CYS A 364 -5.32 -11.02 8.36
C CYS A 364 -4.08 -10.25 7.89
N GLU A 365 -3.22 -9.80 8.81
CA GLU A 365 -1.98 -9.09 8.54
C GLU A 365 -2.17 -7.82 7.69
N GLY A 366 -3.34 -7.19 7.80
CA GLY A 366 -3.71 -6.03 6.99
C GLY A 366 -4.04 -6.41 5.53
N ASP A 367 -4.79 -7.49 5.34
CA ASP A 367 -5.20 -7.99 4.02
C ASP A 367 -5.75 -6.88 3.12
N ASN A 368 -5.39 -6.90 1.84
CA ASN A 368 -5.79 -5.87 0.89
C ASN A 368 -6.19 -6.48 -0.45
N GLN A 369 -7.27 -5.98 -1.04
CA GLN A 369 -7.81 -6.53 -2.29
C GLN A 369 -7.21 -5.91 -3.54
N ASP A 370 -6.56 -4.77 -3.41
CA ASP A 370 -6.04 -3.97 -4.50
C ASP A 370 -4.55 -4.18 -4.78
N THR A 371 -3.97 -5.18 -4.15
CA THR A 371 -2.64 -5.69 -4.52
C THR A 371 -2.63 -7.21 -4.45
N SER A 372 -1.89 -7.83 -5.36
CA SER A 372 -1.42 -9.18 -5.13
C SER A 372 -0.16 -9.04 -4.30
N THR A 373 -0.30 -9.35 -3.02
CA THR A 373 0.86 -9.43 -2.14
C THR A 373 1.42 -10.84 -2.26
N TYR A 374 2.62 -10.95 -2.82
CA TYR A 374 3.46 -12.13 -2.66
C TYR A 374 4.25 -11.92 -1.39
N ALA A 375 3.62 -12.19 -0.25
CA ALA A 375 4.38 -12.27 0.97
C ALA A 375 5.28 -13.50 0.85
N THR A 376 6.58 -13.24 0.86
CA THR A 376 7.49 -14.16 1.52
C THR A 376 6.95 -14.43 2.91
N LEU A 377 6.43 -15.63 3.09
CA LEU A 377 7.06 -16.58 4.00
C LEU A 377 7.91 -15.88 5.06
N THR A 378 7.33 -15.78 6.24
CA THR A 378 8.04 -15.75 7.50
C THR A 378 9.08 -16.89 7.64
N GLU A 379 9.12 -17.85 6.70
CA GLU A 379 9.97 -19.04 6.68
C GLU A 379 11.37 -18.86 6.05
N SER A 380 11.61 -17.82 5.22
CA SER A 380 12.93 -17.58 4.61
C SER A 380 13.61 -16.38 5.26
N SER A 381 14.01 -16.57 6.52
CA SER A 381 14.88 -15.65 7.24
C SER A 381 16.27 -15.63 6.61
N VAL A 382 16.52 -14.73 5.65
CA VAL A 382 17.86 -14.62 5.06
C VAL A 382 18.76 -13.80 5.99
N LEU A 383 19.72 -14.46 6.62
CA LEU A 383 20.85 -13.79 7.23
C LEU A 383 21.86 -13.46 6.12
N LEU A 384 21.93 -12.18 5.73
CA LEU A 384 22.92 -11.69 4.78
C LEU A 384 24.12 -11.09 5.51
N GLY A 385 25.28 -11.74 5.37
CA GLY A 385 26.58 -11.20 5.76
C GLY A 385 27.03 -10.04 4.85
N LEU A 386 28.15 -9.41 5.22
CA LEU A 386 28.66 -8.23 4.51
C LEU A 386 29.08 -8.49 3.05
N ASN A 387 29.50 -9.73 2.75
CA ASN A 387 29.97 -10.15 1.41
C ASN A 387 28.99 -11.09 0.71
N GLU A 388 27.76 -11.19 1.22
CA GLU A 388 26.72 -12.06 0.68
C GLU A 388 25.66 -11.22 -0.03
N ALA A 389 24.96 -11.85 -0.98
CA ALA A 389 23.85 -11.24 -1.70
C ALA A 389 22.75 -12.30 -1.92
N ALA A 390 21.51 -11.82 -1.97
CA ALA A 390 20.37 -12.62 -2.42
C ALA A 390 19.81 -12.00 -3.70
N PHE A 391 19.74 -12.79 -4.77
CA PHE A 391 19.02 -12.43 -5.97
C PHE A 391 17.53 -12.63 -5.78
N ILE A 392 16.75 -11.75 -6.41
CA ILE A 392 15.31 -11.90 -6.57
C ILE A 392 15.04 -11.86 -8.07
N ALA A 393 14.47 -12.94 -8.58
CA ALA A 393 14.08 -13.06 -9.97
C ALA A 393 12.58 -13.29 -10.05
N GLY A 394 11.87 -12.51 -10.85
CA GLY A 394 10.41 -12.61 -10.96
C GLY A 394 9.88 -12.17 -12.32
N VAL A 395 8.56 -12.22 -12.47
CA VAL A 395 7.87 -11.69 -13.65
C VAL A 395 7.65 -10.19 -13.46
N ASN A 396 7.95 -9.41 -14.49
CA ASN A 396 7.57 -8.02 -14.49
C ASN A 396 6.10 -7.88 -14.91
N HIS A 397 5.22 -7.94 -13.91
CA HIS A 397 3.77 -7.86 -14.08
C HIS A 397 3.29 -6.55 -14.74
N SER A 398 4.16 -5.53 -14.76
CA SER A 398 3.86 -4.17 -15.24
C SER A 398 4.10 -3.99 -16.74
N MET A 399 4.73 -4.98 -17.40
CA MET A 399 5.01 -4.93 -18.83
C MET A 399 3.70 -4.91 -19.64
N PRO A 400 3.59 -4.13 -20.72
CA PRO A 400 2.37 -4.08 -21.54
C PRO A 400 1.88 -5.45 -22.05
N GLU A 401 2.78 -6.40 -22.27
CA GLU A 401 2.46 -7.75 -22.72
C GLU A 401 1.97 -8.68 -21.59
N VAL A 402 2.19 -8.31 -20.31
CA VAL A 402 1.72 -9.04 -19.13
C VAL A 402 0.50 -8.33 -18.54
N ASN A 403 0.66 -7.03 -18.25
CA ASN A 403 -0.39 -6.08 -17.91
C ASN A 403 -1.24 -6.49 -16.69
N ASN A 404 -0.63 -7.10 -15.68
CA ASN A 404 -1.33 -7.55 -14.48
C ASN A 404 -1.19 -6.61 -13.28
N ASN A 405 -0.35 -5.56 -13.36
CA ASN A 405 -0.31 -4.50 -12.35
C ASN A 405 0.03 -3.10 -12.91
N HIS A 406 -0.29 -2.08 -12.14
CA HIS A 406 0.14 -0.70 -12.38
C HIS A 406 1.48 -0.38 -11.74
N TYR A 407 1.76 -1.03 -10.62
CA TYR A 407 2.89 -0.76 -9.76
C TYR A 407 3.39 -2.06 -9.12
N LEU A 408 4.68 -2.34 -9.24
CA LEU A 408 5.41 -3.43 -8.61
C LEU A 408 6.38 -2.85 -7.57
N SER A 409 6.41 -3.43 -6.38
CA SER A 409 7.39 -3.10 -5.34
C SER A 409 7.97 -4.35 -4.74
N ILE A 410 9.28 -4.34 -4.50
CA ILE A 410 10.03 -5.34 -3.77
C ILE A 410 10.49 -4.68 -2.48
N ASP A 411 9.81 -4.98 -1.39
CA ASP A 411 9.95 -4.36 -0.09
C ASP A 411 10.77 -5.23 0.86
N ILE A 412 11.76 -4.61 1.52
CA ILE A 412 12.67 -5.29 2.44
C ILE A 412 12.35 -4.88 3.86
N TYR A 413 12.19 -5.87 4.74
CA TYR A 413 11.80 -5.70 6.13
C TYR A 413 12.78 -6.35 7.10
N ASP A 414 12.92 -5.78 8.29
CA ASP A 414 13.34 -6.57 9.45
C ASP A 414 12.19 -7.53 9.81
N ALA A 415 12.42 -8.83 9.63
CA ALA A 415 11.37 -9.84 9.82
C ALA A 415 10.92 -9.98 11.29
N SER A 416 11.73 -9.53 12.25
CA SER A 416 11.38 -9.60 13.67
C SER A 416 10.37 -8.53 14.09
N THR A 417 10.26 -7.45 13.33
CA THR A 417 9.44 -6.27 13.69
C THR A 417 8.56 -5.77 12.56
N ALA A 418 8.64 -6.36 11.36
CA ALA A 418 8.02 -5.85 10.13
C ALA A 418 8.37 -4.38 9.83
N SER A 419 9.56 -3.93 10.24
CA SER A 419 10.04 -2.56 10.01
C SER A 419 10.62 -2.44 8.61
N GLY A 420 10.13 -1.47 7.82
CA GLY A 420 10.61 -1.20 6.48
C GLY A 420 12.05 -0.71 6.44
N VAL A 421 12.84 -1.27 5.53
CA VAL A 421 14.29 -1.04 5.44
C VAL A 421 14.66 -0.36 4.14
N ALA A 422 14.24 -0.97 3.04
CA ALA A 422 14.52 -0.50 1.68
C ALA A 422 13.47 -1.08 0.74
N SER A 423 13.41 -0.56 -0.48
CA SER A 423 12.56 -1.12 -1.54
C SER A 423 13.16 -0.88 -2.92
N ALA A 424 12.72 -1.68 -3.89
CA ALA A 424 12.87 -1.40 -5.32
C ALA A 424 11.49 -1.40 -5.97
N SER A 425 11.21 -0.36 -6.75
CA SER A 425 9.87 -0.09 -7.26
C SER A 425 9.87 0.18 -8.76
N GLN A 426 8.84 -0.29 -9.46
CA GLN A 426 8.63 -0.14 -10.90
C GLN A 426 7.15 0.18 -11.19
N THR A 427 6.91 1.13 -12.09
CA THR A 427 5.56 1.43 -12.58
C THR A 427 5.41 0.99 -14.03
N ASN A 428 4.20 0.64 -14.46
CA ASN A 428 3.95 0.42 -15.89
C ASN A 428 4.09 1.74 -16.69
N LEU A 429 4.22 1.65 -18.01
CA LEU A 429 4.42 2.81 -18.90
C LEU A 429 3.27 3.83 -18.89
N SER A 430 2.08 3.44 -18.44
CA SER A 430 0.90 4.31 -18.35
C SER A 430 0.75 5.00 -16.98
N SER A 431 1.46 4.50 -15.97
CA SER A 431 1.54 5.04 -14.62
C SER A 431 2.72 6.00 -14.50
N VAL A 432 2.67 6.93 -13.54
CA VAL A 432 3.76 7.89 -13.27
C VAL A 432 4.51 7.52 -12.01
N GLY A 433 5.72 8.06 -11.85
CA GLY A 433 6.53 7.92 -10.63
C GLY A 433 7.94 7.41 -10.87
N PHE A 434 8.11 6.52 -11.85
CA PHE A 434 9.43 6.14 -12.34
C PHE A 434 9.38 5.92 -13.84
N SER A 435 9.86 6.89 -14.62
CA SER A 435 10.06 6.73 -16.06
C SER A 435 11.21 5.75 -16.44
N SER A 436 11.73 5.01 -15.45
CA SER A 436 12.70 3.91 -15.56
C SER A 436 12.85 3.27 -14.17
N GLY A 437 11.95 2.37 -13.77
CA GLY A 437 12.24 1.58 -12.57
C GLY A 437 13.43 0.65 -12.83
N VAL A 438 14.07 0.18 -11.76
CA VAL A 438 15.27 -0.67 -11.86
C VAL A 438 14.95 -2.09 -12.35
N LEU A 439 13.67 -2.44 -12.51
CA LEU A 439 13.24 -3.81 -12.82
C LEU A 439 13.05 -4.06 -14.33
N ASP A 440 12.70 -3.03 -15.10
CA ASP A 440 12.49 -3.16 -16.55
C ASP A 440 13.75 -3.61 -17.30
N GLY A 441 13.68 -4.78 -17.95
CA GLY A 441 14.80 -5.37 -18.69
C GLY A 441 16.01 -5.72 -17.83
N SER A 442 15.87 -5.70 -16.51
CA SER A 442 16.96 -5.93 -15.55
C SER A 442 17.53 -7.34 -15.66
N ALA A 443 16.69 -8.37 -15.90
CA ALA A 443 17.16 -9.75 -16.01
C ALA A 443 18.27 -9.91 -17.07
N GLY A 444 18.02 -9.45 -18.30
CA GLY A 444 19.02 -9.51 -19.36
C GLY A 444 20.28 -8.68 -19.09
N GLN A 445 20.11 -7.49 -18.48
CA GLN A 445 21.23 -6.62 -18.14
C GLN A 445 22.10 -7.18 -17.02
N VAL A 446 21.49 -7.78 -15.99
CA VAL A 446 22.20 -8.45 -14.89
C VAL A 446 23.02 -9.62 -15.43
N LEU A 447 22.41 -10.52 -16.22
CA LEU A 447 23.14 -11.65 -16.83
C LEU A 447 24.34 -11.16 -17.64
N ASN A 448 24.14 -10.13 -18.48
CA ASN A 448 25.22 -9.55 -19.28
C ASN A 448 26.34 -8.95 -18.42
N ASN A 449 26.00 -8.18 -17.39
CA ASN A 449 26.96 -7.50 -16.52
C ASN A 449 27.76 -8.48 -15.65
N LEU A 450 27.13 -9.59 -15.23
CA LEU A 450 27.78 -10.65 -14.46
C LEU A 450 28.50 -11.68 -15.36
N GLY A 451 28.40 -11.55 -16.69
CA GLY A 451 29.03 -12.47 -17.65
C GLY A 451 28.38 -13.85 -17.71
N ILE A 452 27.10 -13.96 -17.34
CA ILE A 452 26.32 -15.19 -17.36
C ILE A 452 25.70 -15.36 -18.74
N ALA A 453 26.09 -16.41 -19.46
CA ALA A 453 25.55 -16.71 -20.79
C ALA A 453 24.28 -17.56 -20.67
N ILE A 454 23.24 -17.22 -21.45
CA ILE A 454 22.05 -18.06 -21.60
C ILE A 454 22.43 -19.25 -22.51
N PRO A 455 22.28 -20.51 -22.05
CA PRO A 455 22.50 -21.69 -22.88
C PRO A 455 21.63 -21.68 -24.14
N PRO A 456 22.15 -22.07 -25.32
CA PRO A 456 21.34 -22.14 -26.55
C PRO A 456 20.12 -23.06 -26.47
N ALA A 457 20.11 -24.01 -25.53
CA ALA A 457 18.98 -24.91 -25.26
C ALA A 457 17.85 -24.23 -24.48
N ASP A 458 18.12 -23.11 -23.78
CA ASP A 458 17.14 -22.39 -22.98
C ASP A 458 16.38 -21.37 -23.86
N THR A 459 15.62 -21.92 -24.80
CA THR A 459 14.85 -21.13 -25.78
C THR A 459 13.72 -20.34 -25.13
N GLU A 460 13.10 -20.88 -24.06
CA GLU A 460 12.03 -20.19 -23.32
C GLU A 460 12.56 -18.96 -22.58
N LEU A 461 13.68 -19.09 -21.87
CA LEU A 461 14.36 -17.95 -21.26
C LEU A 461 14.77 -16.91 -22.29
N SER A 462 15.41 -17.34 -23.40
CA SER A 462 15.83 -16.42 -24.46
C SER A 462 14.66 -15.63 -25.06
N ALA A 463 13.50 -16.25 -25.22
CA ALA A 463 12.31 -15.62 -25.77
C ALA A 463 11.59 -14.68 -24.78
N ASN A 464 11.72 -14.92 -23.47
CA ASN A 464 10.95 -14.21 -22.44
C ASN A 464 11.79 -13.36 -21.47
N ILE A 465 13.12 -13.29 -21.62
CA ILE A 465 14.01 -12.55 -20.72
C ILE A 465 13.59 -11.09 -20.51
N SER A 466 12.98 -10.44 -21.50
CA SER A 466 12.50 -9.06 -21.41
C SER A 466 11.26 -8.89 -20.51
N LYS A 467 10.55 -9.98 -20.22
CA LYS A 467 9.38 -10.01 -19.32
C LYS A 467 9.75 -10.37 -17.88
N LEU A 468 11.01 -10.74 -17.65
CA LEU A 468 11.52 -11.11 -16.33
C LEU A 468 12.34 -9.94 -15.77
N TYR A 469 12.38 -9.85 -14.44
CA TYR A 469 13.25 -8.93 -13.74
C TYR A 469 14.27 -9.69 -12.88
N VAL A 470 15.42 -9.07 -12.61
CA VAL A 470 16.35 -9.47 -11.57
C VAL A 470 16.78 -8.23 -10.78
N THR A 471 16.61 -8.28 -9.47
CA THR A 471 17.26 -7.38 -8.52
C THR A 471 18.03 -8.22 -7.50
N PHE A 472 18.77 -7.58 -6.61
CA PHE A 472 19.43 -8.27 -5.52
C PHE A 472 19.54 -7.39 -4.30
N ILE A 473 19.52 -8.02 -3.14
CA ILE A 473 19.74 -7.39 -1.84
C ILE A 473 21.16 -7.69 -1.40
N ALA A 474 21.87 -6.66 -0.96
CA ALA A 474 23.16 -6.84 -0.31
C ALA A 474 23.33 -5.82 0.82
N ARG A 475 24.17 -6.19 1.80
CA ARG A 475 24.61 -5.26 2.84
C ARG A 475 25.47 -4.13 2.28
N ASP A 476 26.27 -4.42 1.27
CA ASP A 476 27.05 -3.45 0.53
C ASP A 476 26.99 -3.81 -0.96
N CYS A 477 26.40 -2.93 -1.77
CA CYS A 477 26.28 -3.12 -3.21
C CYS A 477 27.62 -3.02 -3.95
N ASN A 478 28.69 -2.59 -3.28
CA ASN A 478 30.05 -2.61 -3.83
C ASN A 478 30.77 -3.94 -3.61
N ASN A 479 30.13 -4.95 -3.02
CA ASN A 479 30.76 -6.25 -2.83
C ASN A 479 31.16 -6.86 -4.19
N SER A 480 32.25 -7.63 -4.22
CA SER A 480 32.84 -8.11 -5.48
C SER A 480 31.96 -9.12 -6.24
N MET A 481 30.99 -9.74 -5.58
CA MET A 481 30.06 -10.71 -6.18
C MET A 481 29.05 -10.02 -7.10
N ILE A 482 28.62 -8.81 -6.78
CA ILE A 482 27.58 -8.09 -7.53
C ILE A 482 28.01 -6.72 -8.07
N ALA A 483 29.23 -6.26 -7.76
CA ALA A 483 29.72 -4.93 -8.13
C ALA A 483 29.49 -4.56 -9.60
N ALA A 484 29.68 -5.53 -10.52
CA ALA A 484 29.52 -5.33 -11.96
C ALA A 484 28.06 -5.00 -12.37
N ALA A 485 27.08 -5.32 -11.54
CA ALA A 485 25.66 -5.05 -11.75
C ALA A 485 25.03 -4.19 -10.64
N SER A 486 25.85 -3.53 -9.80
CA SER A 486 25.45 -2.83 -8.57
C SER A 486 24.31 -1.82 -8.70
N GLN A 487 24.02 -1.29 -9.89
CA GLN A 487 22.86 -0.44 -10.14
C GLN A 487 21.49 -1.10 -9.93
N PHE A 488 21.43 -2.44 -9.92
CA PHE A 488 20.22 -3.22 -9.66
C PHE A 488 20.11 -3.67 -8.19
N CYS A 489 21.00 -3.19 -7.34
CA CYS A 489 21.11 -3.60 -5.94
C CYS A 489 20.24 -2.76 -5.01
N ILE A 490 19.51 -3.43 -4.13
CA ILE A 490 18.87 -2.83 -2.95
C ILE A 490 19.92 -2.81 -1.83
N ASN A 491 20.45 -1.61 -1.56
CA ASN A 491 21.51 -1.42 -0.59
C ASN A 491 20.98 -1.36 0.83
N LEU A 492 21.41 -2.27 1.70
CA LEU A 492 21.07 -2.23 3.12
C LEU A 492 22.12 -1.47 3.97
N MET A 493 23.20 -0.96 3.36
CA MET A 493 24.24 -0.20 4.06
C MET A 493 23.67 1.10 4.64
N GLY A 494 23.90 1.33 5.93
CA GLY A 494 23.49 2.58 6.61
C GLY A 494 22.05 2.59 7.13
N ALA A 495 21.26 1.54 6.88
CA ALA A 495 20.00 1.34 7.57
C ALA A 495 20.28 0.80 8.98
N SER A 496 20.07 1.62 10.01
CA SER A 496 20.10 1.20 11.43
C SER A 496 19.07 0.12 11.77
N LEU A 497 18.23 -0.26 10.80
CA LEU A 497 17.01 -1.06 10.97
C LEU A 497 17.17 -2.55 10.63
N VAL A 498 18.34 -3.01 10.17
CA VAL A 498 18.59 -4.46 10.04
C VAL A 498 19.95 -4.81 10.62
N PRO A 499 20.04 -5.20 11.90
CA PRO A 499 21.24 -5.81 12.45
C PRO A 499 21.74 -6.98 11.59
N LEU A 500 23.05 -7.25 11.59
CA LEU A 500 23.63 -8.41 10.90
C LEU A 500 23.04 -9.75 11.41
N THR A 501 22.50 -9.74 12.63
CA THR A 501 21.88 -10.89 13.30
C THR A 501 20.37 -10.97 13.08
N SER A 502 19.74 -9.96 12.48
CA SER A 502 18.29 -9.95 12.28
C SER A 502 17.93 -10.62 10.95
N PRO A 503 16.91 -11.48 10.94
CA PRO A 503 16.36 -12.03 9.72
C PRO A 503 15.71 -10.93 8.87
N ILE A 504 15.80 -11.08 7.55
CA ILE A 504 15.18 -10.18 6.58
C ILE A 504 13.98 -10.87 5.95
N SER A 505 12.88 -10.12 5.74
CA SER A 505 11.74 -10.54 4.91
C SER A 505 11.70 -9.71 3.62
N ILE A 506 11.26 -10.32 2.52
CA ILE A 506 11.33 -9.76 1.16
C ILE A 506 9.96 -9.87 0.49
N ILE A 507 9.13 -8.85 0.58
CA ILE A 507 7.75 -8.93 0.08
C ILE A 507 7.68 -8.31 -1.30
N GLU A 508 7.15 -9.03 -2.27
CA GLU A 508 6.76 -8.43 -3.54
C GLU A 508 5.28 -8.03 -3.48
N ARG A 509 4.96 -6.80 -3.89
CA ARG A 509 3.60 -6.27 -3.95
C ARG A 509 3.29 -5.75 -5.34
N SER A 510 2.20 -6.23 -5.92
CA SER A 510 1.74 -5.82 -7.24
C SER A 510 0.36 -5.15 -7.14
N TYR A 511 0.37 -3.81 -7.14
CA TYR A 511 -0.82 -3.00 -6.92
C TYR A 511 -1.59 -2.74 -8.22
N VAL A 512 -2.91 -2.85 -8.09
CA VAL A 512 -3.99 -2.51 -9.02
C VAL A 512 -3.75 -3.01 -10.43
N MET A 513 -4.58 -3.97 -10.86
CA MET A 513 -4.54 -4.43 -12.23
C MET A 513 -5.09 -3.35 -13.19
N PRO A 514 -4.42 -3.08 -14.33
CA PRO A 514 -4.88 -2.11 -15.31
C PRO A 514 -6.29 -2.36 -15.82
N GLY A 515 -7.17 -1.37 -15.61
CA GLY A 515 -8.59 -1.43 -15.96
C GLY A 515 -9.50 -1.96 -14.84
N PHE A 516 -8.94 -2.32 -13.68
CA PHE A 516 -9.66 -2.91 -12.55
C PHE A 516 -9.41 -2.11 -11.27
N THR A 517 -10.04 -2.54 -10.19
CA THR A 517 -9.95 -1.92 -8.87
C THR A 517 -9.30 -2.84 -7.83
N THR A 518 -8.88 -4.03 -8.24
CA THR A 518 -8.27 -5.07 -7.42
C THR A 518 -6.86 -5.40 -7.90
N GLY A 519 -6.09 -6.10 -7.07
CA GLY A 519 -4.88 -6.81 -7.48
C GLY A 519 -5.20 -7.98 -8.41
N GLY A 520 -4.14 -8.57 -8.94
CA GLY A 520 -4.23 -9.76 -9.79
C GLY A 520 -4.59 -11.04 -9.01
N TYR A 521 -5.16 -12.02 -9.71
CA TYR A 521 -5.53 -13.31 -9.12
C TYR A 521 -4.32 -14.21 -8.90
N ASN A 522 -3.94 -14.40 -7.64
CA ASN A 522 -2.73 -15.11 -7.21
C ASN A 522 -2.47 -16.47 -7.91
N PRO A 523 -3.45 -17.36 -8.13
CA PRO A 523 -3.21 -18.65 -8.78
C PRO A 523 -2.79 -18.58 -10.26
N GLU A 524 -3.02 -17.46 -10.94
CA GLU A 524 -2.68 -17.26 -12.36
C GLU A 524 -1.46 -16.33 -12.56
N MET A 525 -0.85 -15.91 -11.45
CA MET A 525 0.38 -15.12 -11.45
C MET A 525 1.58 -15.99 -11.05
N VAL A 526 2.76 -15.70 -11.61
CA VAL A 526 3.97 -16.48 -11.35
C VAL A 526 4.80 -15.85 -10.24
N TYR A 527 5.02 -16.63 -9.19
CA TYR A 527 5.77 -16.23 -8.00
C TYR A 527 7.28 -16.09 -8.26
N PRO A 528 7.94 -15.08 -7.67
CA PRO A 528 9.39 -14.89 -7.79
C PRO A 528 10.20 -15.98 -7.09
N TYR A 529 11.46 -16.11 -7.51
CA TYR A 529 12.49 -16.89 -6.83
C TYR A 529 13.38 -15.97 -6.00
N ILE A 530 13.70 -16.40 -4.80
CA ILE A 530 14.81 -15.87 -4.00
C ILE A 530 15.96 -16.86 -4.14
N ILE A 531 17.11 -16.36 -4.58
CA ILE A 531 18.33 -17.15 -4.76
C ILE A 531 19.40 -16.56 -3.87
N ALA A 532 19.67 -17.23 -2.75
CA ALA A 532 20.60 -16.75 -1.74
C ALA A 532 21.83 -17.66 -1.63
N ALA A 533 22.99 -17.03 -1.43
CA ALA A 533 24.22 -17.68 -1.04
C ALA A 533 24.43 -17.42 0.46
N SER A 534 24.58 -18.46 1.28
CA SER A 534 24.92 -18.25 2.69
C SER A 534 25.73 -19.38 3.32
N HIS A 535 26.29 -19.05 4.49
CA HIS A 535 26.88 -20.00 5.44
C HIS A 535 25.82 -20.70 6.33
N ASP A 536 24.68 -20.06 6.59
CA ASP A 536 23.60 -20.52 7.49
C ASP A 536 22.20 -20.23 6.89
N PHE A 537 21.86 -20.87 5.77
CA PHE A 537 20.53 -20.73 5.18
C PHE A 537 19.57 -21.58 6.01
N ILE A 538 18.87 -20.96 6.97
CA ILE A 538 17.80 -21.64 7.71
C ILE A 538 16.53 -21.53 6.87
N THR A 539 16.30 -22.51 6.02
CA THR A 539 14.92 -22.86 5.65
C THR A 539 14.30 -23.50 6.88
N ASN A 540 13.37 -22.83 7.56
CA ASN A 540 12.48 -23.60 8.43
C ASN A 540 11.54 -24.39 7.50
N PRO A 541 11.43 -25.72 7.68
CA PRO A 541 10.57 -26.57 6.86
C PRO A 541 9.07 -26.33 7.11
#